data_AF-W7BD19-F1
#
_entry.id   AF-W7BD19-F1
#
_cell.length_a   1.000
_cell.length_b   1.000
_cell.length_c   1.000
_cell.angle_alpha   90.00
_cell.angle_beta   90.00
_cell.angle_gamma   90.00
#
_symmetry.space_group_name_H-M   'P 1'
#
loop_
_entity.id
_entity.type
_entity.pdbx_description
1 polymer ?
#
loop_
_entity_poly.entity_id
_entity_poly.type
_entity_poly.pdbx_seq_one_letter_code
_entity_poly.pdbx_strand_id
1 'polypeptide(L)'
;MTVLHGMHLQNGSDILVLVFQNAAKPLNDAIHGVFLNEINQEQIAEMHERYTWMKFSKRVQTVDYLFIKDHFSSVYGWYFVDHGKMIHEKLNQELTEFIQKHGYKKVIAFGSSKGGTGALLYGLLNPYITDVFSLVPQIYVADFINTLCPKEKSLFFAEDERFENQVNQIFYSPSIYQANLKCNLNFYTGLNDIQFDALVQYRFFFAGTRS
;
A
#
# COMPACT_ATOMS: atom_id res chain seq x y z
N MET A 1 -5.61 -3.02 -22.62
CA MET A 1 -4.77 -3.67 -21.60
C MET A 1 -4.32 -2.58 -20.64
N THR A 2 -4.96 -2.48 -19.49
CA THR A 2 -4.70 -1.45 -18.49
C THR A 2 -3.31 -1.68 -17.91
N VAL A 3 -2.44 -0.69 -18.06
CA VAL A 3 -1.09 -0.70 -17.50
C VAL A 3 -1.25 -0.65 -15.99
N LEU A 4 -0.72 -1.66 -15.28
CA LEU A 4 -0.69 -1.66 -13.82
C LEU A 4 -0.10 -0.33 -13.35
N HIS A 5 -0.77 0.36 -12.42
CA HIS A 5 -0.47 1.72 -11.95
C HIS A 5 0.97 1.84 -11.40
N GLY A 6 1.98 1.99 -12.26
CA GLY A 6 3.35 1.86 -11.84
C GLY A 6 4.38 1.72 -12.96
N MET A 7 5.61 1.40 -12.57
CA MET A 7 6.73 1.17 -13.47
C MET A 7 7.32 -0.22 -13.26
N HIS A 8 7.38 -1.00 -14.34
CA HIS A 8 8.01 -2.32 -14.35
C HIS A 8 9.43 -2.22 -14.89
N LEU A 9 10.39 -2.65 -14.08
CA LEU A 9 11.81 -2.71 -14.44
C LEU A 9 12.22 -4.18 -14.56
N GLN A 10 12.51 -4.60 -15.78
CA GLN A 10 12.81 -5.99 -16.13
C GLN A 10 14.32 -6.19 -16.21
N ASN A 11 14.85 -7.07 -15.37
CA ASN A 11 16.23 -7.54 -15.39
C ASN A 11 16.33 -9.01 -15.84
N GLY A 12 15.19 -9.65 -16.20
CA GLY A 12 15.14 -11.03 -16.68
C GLY A 12 15.14 -12.07 -15.56
N SER A 13 14.69 -11.69 -14.37
CA SER A 13 14.65 -12.57 -13.20
C SER A 13 13.30 -13.27 -13.06
N ASP A 14 13.27 -14.45 -12.46
CA ASP A 14 12.02 -15.10 -12.00
C ASP A 14 11.60 -14.65 -10.60
N ILE A 15 12.33 -13.68 -10.02
CA ILE A 15 12.03 -13.01 -8.76
C ILE A 15 11.52 -11.59 -9.06
N LEU A 16 10.36 -11.26 -8.51
CA LEU A 16 9.77 -9.93 -8.54
C LEU A 16 9.81 -9.27 -7.16
N VAL A 17 10.21 -8.01 -7.10
CA VAL A 17 10.00 -7.14 -5.94
C VAL A 17 8.89 -6.14 -6.26
N LEU A 18 7.73 -6.29 -5.61
CA LEU A 18 6.65 -5.31 -5.61
C LEU A 18 7.00 -4.21 -4.61
N VAL A 19 7.17 -2.98 -5.12
CA VAL A 19 7.56 -1.83 -4.30
C VAL A 19 6.40 -0.86 -4.22
N PHE A 20 5.65 -0.93 -3.11
CA PHE A 20 4.62 0.03 -2.76
C PHE A 20 5.29 1.34 -2.36
N GLN A 21 5.17 2.36 -3.21
CA GLN A 21 5.76 3.68 -3.00
C GLN A 21 5.22 4.39 -1.75
N ASN A 22 6.08 5.18 -1.12
CA ASN A 22 5.60 6.13 -0.12
C ASN A 22 4.94 7.34 -0.83
N ALA A 23 4.07 8.06 -0.11
CA ALA A 23 3.66 9.39 -0.53
C ALA A 23 4.90 10.31 -0.50
N ALA A 24 5.13 11.05 -1.58
CA ALA A 24 6.18 12.04 -1.61
C ALA A 24 5.74 13.26 -0.78
N LYS A 25 6.63 13.83 0.04
CA LYS A 25 6.38 15.05 0.83
C LYS A 25 5.62 16.16 0.06
N PRO A 26 5.95 16.48 -1.22
CA PRO A 26 5.21 17.48 -1.98
C PRO A 26 3.71 17.19 -2.14
N LEU A 27 3.32 15.91 -2.23
CA LEU A 27 1.92 15.55 -2.36
C LEU A 27 1.17 15.71 -1.04
N ASN A 28 1.83 15.41 0.09
CA ASN A 28 1.26 15.69 1.41
C ASN A 28 1.03 17.20 1.60
N ASP A 29 1.98 18.02 1.16
CA ASP A 29 1.89 19.48 1.22
C ASP A 29 0.79 20.02 0.26
N ALA A 30 0.43 19.26 -0.78
CA ALA A 30 -0.56 19.62 -1.80
C ALA A 30 -2.02 19.31 -1.43
N ILE A 31 -2.29 18.46 -0.42
CA ILE A 31 -3.66 17.99 -0.10
C ILE A 31 -4.64 19.16 0.09
N HIS A 32 -4.20 20.22 0.78
CA HIS A 32 -5.04 21.39 1.01
C HIS A 32 -5.43 22.08 -0.30
N GLY A 33 -4.49 22.22 -1.24
CA GLY A 33 -4.77 22.76 -2.57
C GLY A 33 -5.67 21.85 -3.41
N VAL A 34 -5.54 20.53 -3.27
CA VAL A 34 -6.49 19.57 -3.89
C VAL A 34 -7.90 19.77 -3.33
N PHE A 35 -8.04 19.89 -2.01
CA PHE A 35 -9.31 20.13 -1.34
C PHE A 35 -9.99 21.43 -1.80
N LEU A 36 -9.21 22.48 -2.02
CA LEU A 36 -9.69 23.77 -2.51
C LEU A 36 -9.89 23.82 -4.05
N ASN A 37 -9.63 22.73 -4.77
CA ASN A 37 -9.60 22.66 -6.24
C ASN A 37 -8.58 23.62 -6.90
N GLU A 38 -7.49 23.93 -6.21
CA GLU A 38 -6.39 24.78 -6.70
C GLU A 38 -5.31 23.97 -7.44
N ILE A 39 -5.31 22.65 -7.28
CA ILE A 39 -4.36 21.72 -7.90
C ILE A 39 -5.13 20.70 -8.73
N ASN A 40 -4.71 20.51 -9.99
CA ASN A 40 -5.37 19.61 -10.93
C ASN A 40 -4.75 18.19 -10.94
N GLN A 41 -5.41 17.25 -11.61
CA GLN A 41 -5.01 15.84 -11.67
C GLN A 41 -3.66 15.60 -12.36
N GLU A 42 -3.27 16.43 -13.33
CA GLU A 42 -1.96 16.31 -13.99
C GLU A 42 -0.83 16.64 -13.00
N GLN A 43 -0.99 17.73 -12.24
CA GLN A 43 -0.05 18.13 -11.19
C GLN A 43 0.04 17.08 -10.08
N ILE A 44 -1.09 16.48 -9.69
CA ILE A 44 -1.12 15.37 -8.73
C ILE A 44 -0.32 14.18 -9.28
N ALA A 45 -0.58 13.77 -10.52
CA ALA A 45 0.09 12.64 -11.16
C ALA A 45 1.62 12.81 -11.20
N GLU A 46 2.10 14.02 -11.50
CA GLU A 46 3.54 14.36 -11.47
C GLU A 46 4.16 14.14 -10.08
N MET A 47 3.44 14.53 -9.02
CA MET A 47 3.92 14.34 -7.64
C MET A 47 4.01 12.85 -7.25
N HIS A 48 3.16 12.00 -7.85
CA HIS A 48 3.22 10.53 -7.67
C HIS A 48 4.39 9.85 -8.41
N GLU A 49 5.10 10.54 -9.30
CA GLU A 49 6.20 9.95 -10.07
C GLU A 49 7.52 9.85 -9.30
N ARG A 50 7.58 10.39 -8.08
CA ARG A 50 8.79 10.38 -7.25
C ARG A 50 9.01 9.01 -6.60
N TYR A 51 9.70 8.14 -7.33
CA TYR A 51 10.07 6.80 -6.87
C TYR A 51 11.20 6.82 -5.83
N THR A 52 10.82 6.97 -4.57
CA THR A 52 11.77 7.06 -3.42
C THR A 52 12.69 5.83 -3.34
N TRP A 53 12.20 4.67 -3.76
CA TRP A 53 12.91 3.39 -3.67
C TRP A 53 13.67 3.00 -4.95
N MET A 54 13.63 3.82 -6.02
CA MET A 54 14.26 3.48 -7.31
C MET A 54 15.78 3.26 -7.22
N LYS A 55 16.43 3.89 -6.24
CA LYS A 55 17.88 3.68 -6.05
C LYS A 55 18.21 2.24 -5.68
N PHE A 56 17.28 1.47 -5.11
CA PHE A 56 17.50 0.06 -4.78
C PHE A 56 17.61 -0.80 -6.04
N SER A 57 16.77 -0.57 -7.05
CA SER A 57 16.83 -1.33 -8.30
C SER A 57 18.12 -1.08 -9.08
N LYS A 58 18.76 0.09 -8.89
CA LYS A 58 20.09 0.36 -9.45
C LYS A 58 21.21 -0.42 -8.77
N ARG A 59 21.03 -0.79 -7.50
CA ARG A 59 22.05 -1.50 -6.69
C ARG A 59 21.90 -3.02 -6.76
N VAL A 60 20.68 -3.52 -6.90
CA VAL A 60 20.37 -4.94 -6.97
C VAL A 60 19.65 -5.22 -8.27
N GLN A 61 20.39 -5.68 -9.28
CA GLN A 61 19.86 -5.95 -10.63
C GLN A 61 19.52 -7.43 -10.85
N THR A 62 19.59 -8.27 -9.81
CA THR A 62 19.33 -9.71 -9.90
C THR A 62 17.84 -10.08 -9.80
N VAL A 63 16.96 -9.08 -9.68
CA VAL A 63 15.51 -9.24 -9.52
C VAL A 63 14.79 -8.24 -10.41
N ASP A 64 13.58 -8.57 -10.84
CA ASP A 64 12.67 -7.62 -11.48
C ASP A 64 12.00 -6.76 -10.42
N TYR A 65 11.59 -5.54 -10.78
CA TYR A 65 10.91 -4.62 -9.89
C TYR A 65 9.61 -4.10 -10.49
N LEU A 66 8.58 -4.00 -9.66
CA LEU A 66 7.35 -3.30 -10.02
C LEU A 66 7.07 -2.23 -8.97
N PHE A 67 7.25 -0.97 -9.36
CA PHE A 67 7.02 0.18 -8.50
C PHE A 67 5.57 0.63 -8.62
N ILE A 68 4.75 0.38 -7.60
CA ILE A 68 3.30 0.64 -7.61
C ILE A 68 3.04 2.05 -7.08
N LYS A 69 2.42 2.89 -7.90
CA LYS A 69 1.92 4.22 -7.52
C LYS A 69 0.55 4.07 -6.85
N ASP A 70 0.34 4.83 -5.78
CA ASP A 70 -0.96 4.96 -5.11
C ASP A 70 -1.77 6.10 -5.73
N HIS A 71 -1.96 6.07 -7.05
CA HIS A 71 -2.68 7.10 -7.79
C HIS A 71 -3.98 6.49 -8.33
N PHE A 72 -4.87 6.18 -7.39
CA PHE A 72 -6.23 5.71 -7.66
C PHE A 72 -7.27 6.80 -7.38
N SER A 73 -6.95 7.72 -6.47
CA SER A 73 -7.77 8.86 -6.06
C SER A 73 -7.08 10.19 -6.38
N SER A 74 -7.77 11.30 -6.13
CA SER A 74 -7.23 12.67 -6.26
C SER A 74 -6.10 13.00 -5.27
N VAL A 75 -5.89 12.17 -4.25
CA VAL A 75 -4.83 12.32 -3.24
C VAL A 75 -4.05 11.01 -3.15
N TYR A 76 -4.27 10.20 -2.13
CA TYR A 76 -3.75 8.84 -2.04
C TYR A 76 -4.73 7.94 -1.29
N GLY A 77 -4.76 6.68 -1.67
CA GLY A 77 -5.72 5.69 -1.18
C GLY A 77 -5.19 4.72 -0.16
N TRP A 78 -3.93 4.88 0.25
CA TRP A 78 -3.20 3.82 0.96
C TRP A 78 -3.21 2.48 0.19
N TYR A 79 -3.37 2.52 -1.13
CA TYR A 79 -3.56 1.38 -2.02
C TYR A 79 -4.87 0.61 -1.89
N PHE A 80 -5.81 1.02 -1.03
CA PHE A 80 -7.07 0.28 -0.84
C PHE A 80 -8.33 1.13 -0.74
N VAL A 81 -8.20 2.46 -0.74
CA VAL A 81 -9.28 3.45 -0.69
C VAL A 81 -9.28 4.31 -1.95
N ASP A 82 -10.45 4.61 -2.47
CA ASP A 82 -10.65 5.66 -3.46
C ASP A 82 -11.98 6.38 -3.17
N HIS A 83 -11.91 7.58 -2.59
CA HIS A 83 -13.03 8.46 -2.32
C HIS A 83 -14.31 7.75 -1.85
N GLY A 84 -14.29 7.17 -0.64
CA GLY A 84 -15.43 6.46 -0.07
C GLY A 84 -15.64 5.03 -0.60
N LYS A 85 -14.71 4.49 -1.40
CA LYS A 85 -14.78 3.12 -1.94
C LYS A 85 -13.55 2.31 -1.59
N MET A 86 -13.77 1.02 -1.31
CA MET A 86 -12.68 0.05 -1.21
C MET A 86 -12.26 -0.40 -2.62
N ILE A 87 -10.97 -0.35 -2.92
CA ILE A 87 -10.41 -0.75 -4.23
C ILE A 87 -9.43 -1.95 -4.13
N HIS A 88 -9.19 -2.47 -2.93
CA HIS A 88 -8.17 -3.50 -2.72
C HIS A 88 -8.41 -4.79 -3.50
N GLU A 89 -9.66 -5.22 -3.65
CA GLU A 89 -9.98 -6.44 -4.41
C GLU A 89 -9.58 -6.28 -5.88
N LYS A 90 -9.92 -5.13 -6.48
CA LYS A 90 -9.57 -4.81 -7.86
C LYS A 90 -8.05 -4.77 -8.05
N LEU A 91 -7.33 -4.04 -7.20
CA LEU A 91 -5.87 -3.98 -7.29
C LEU A 91 -5.21 -5.35 -7.04
N ASN A 92 -5.76 -6.16 -6.12
CA ASN A 92 -5.27 -7.52 -5.87
C ASN A 92 -5.45 -8.42 -7.09
N GLN A 93 -6.58 -8.30 -7.79
CA GLN A 93 -6.82 -9.01 -9.05
C GLN A 93 -5.80 -8.58 -10.12
N GLU A 94 -5.62 -7.27 -10.31
CA GLU A 94 -4.64 -6.74 -11.29
C GLU A 94 -3.20 -7.21 -10.99
N LEU A 95 -2.80 -7.23 -9.71
CA LEU A 95 -1.51 -7.76 -9.28
C LEU A 95 -1.39 -9.26 -9.54
N THR A 96 -2.44 -10.02 -9.27
CA THR A 96 -2.48 -11.47 -9.52
C THR A 96 -2.28 -11.77 -11.00
N GLU A 97 -3.04 -11.10 -11.87
CA GLU A 97 -2.95 -11.26 -13.32
C GLU A 97 -1.56 -10.87 -13.83
N PHE A 98 -0.97 -9.79 -13.30
CA PHE A 98 0.38 -9.38 -13.63
C PHE A 98 1.42 -10.44 -13.26
N ILE A 99 1.38 -10.93 -12.01
CA ILE A 99 2.34 -11.92 -11.52
C ILE A 99 2.29 -13.20 -12.35
N GLN A 100 1.08 -13.70 -12.61
CA GLN A 100 0.85 -14.91 -13.40
C GLN A 100 1.32 -14.74 -14.85
N LYS A 101 0.97 -13.61 -15.48
CA LYS A 101 1.37 -13.31 -16.87
C LYS A 101 2.88 -13.34 -17.07
N HIS A 102 3.63 -12.86 -16.08
CA HIS A 102 5.09 -12.79 -16.13
C HIS A 102 5.78 -14.04 -15.56
N GLY A 103 5.03 -15.00 -15.00
CA GLY A 103 5.57 -16.29 -14.56
C GLY A 103 6.55 -16.20 -13.38
N TYR A 104 6.42 -15.19 -12.52
CA TYR A 104 7.31 -15.03 -11.37
C TYR A 104 7.11 -16.18 -10.36
N LYS A 105 8.24 -16.74 -9.89
CA LYS A 105 8.24 -17.85 -8.93
C LYS A 105 8.36 -17.37 -7.49
N LYS A 106 9.00 -16.22 -7.30
CA LYS A 106 9.16 -15.57 -6.01
C LYS A 106 8.69 -14.12 -6.12
N VAL A 107 7.82 -13.70 -5.22
CA VAL A 107 7.29 -12.33 -5.23
C VAL A 107 7.41 -11.73 -3.84
N ILE A 108 8.18 -10.67 -3.75
CA ILE A 108 8.50 -9.97 -2.51
C ILE A 108 7.74 -8.66 -2.47
N ALA A 109 6.79 -8.50 -1.56
CA ALA A 109 6.13 -7.22 -1.30
C ALA A 109 6.96 -6.37 -0.33
N PHE A 110 7.23 -5.13 -0.70
CA PHE A 110 8.03 -4.22 0.09
C PHE A 110 7.42 -2.81 0.11
N GLY A 111 7.51 -2.16 1.27
CA GLY A 111 7.21 -0.74 1.39
C GLY A 111 7.47 -0.21 2.79
N SER A 112 7.40 1.12 2.92
CA SER A 112 7.54 1.83 4.21
C SER A 112 6.44 2.86 4.40
N SER A 113 5.99 3.04 5.65
CA SER A 113 4.86 3.90 6.04
C SER A 113 3.61 3.49 5.25
N LYS A 114 3.06 4.38 4.42
CA LYS A 114 1.94 4.05 3.53
C LYS A 114 2.22 2.84 2.64
N GLY A 115 3.43 2.77 2.09
CA GLY A 115 3.86 1.62 1.30
C GLY A 115 3.97 0.35 2.14
N GLY A 116 4.32 0.48 3.42
CA GLY A 116 4.35 -0.63 4.37
C GLY A 116 2.95 -1.22 4.57
N THR A 117 1.94 -0.37 4.71
CA THR A 117 0.53 -0.78 4.76
C THR A 117 0.12 -1.54 3.49
N GLY A 118 0.44 -1.01 2.32
CA GLY A 118 0.18 -1.70 1.05
C GLY A 118 0.87 -3.07 0.98
N ALA A 119 2.16 -3.12 1.26
CA ALA A 119 2.92 -4.38 1.26
C ALA A 119 2.34 -5.43 2.22
N LEU A 120 1.93 -5.00 3.41
CA LEU A 120 1.28 -5.87 4.39
C LEU A 120 -0.07 -6.39 3.88
N LEU A 121 -0.95 -5.49 3.45
CA LEU A 121 -2.30 -5.83 2.99
C LEU A 121 -2.27 -6.81 1.82
N TYR A 122 -1.51 -6.49 0.76
CA TYR A 122 -1.45 -7.37 -0.41
C TYR A 122 -0.68 -8.65 -0.16
N GLY A 123 0.28 -8.63 0.78
CA GLY A 123 0.90 -9.86 1.27
C GLY A 123 -0.08 -10.82 1.94
N LEU A 124 -1.15 -10.29 2.53
CA LEU A 124 -2.21 -11.09 3.13
C LEU A 124 -3.24 -11.58 2.09
N LEU A 125 -3.58 -10.70 1.14
CA LEU A 125 -4.62 -10.96 0.13
C LEU A 125 -4.15 -11.82 -1.05
N ASN A 126 -2.89 -11.69 -1.47
CA ASN A 126 -2.42 -12.25 -2.73
C ASN A 126 -1.71 -13.60 -2.52
N PRO A 127 -2.24 -14.71 -3.05
CA PRO A 127 -1.65 -16.04 -2.85
C PRO A 127 -0.31 -16.24 -3.57
N TYR A 128 0.09 -15.32 -4.46
CA TYR A 128 1.36 -15.38 -5.19
C TYR A 128 2.48 -14.58 -4.52
N ILE A 129 2.17 -13.75 -3.53
CA ILE A 129 3.20 -13.04 -2.74
C ILE A 129 3.80 -14.03 -1.74
N THR A 130 5.10 -14.27 -1.86
CA THR A 130 5.83 -15.26 -1.06
C THR A 130 6.46 -14.66 0.18
N ASP A 131 6.88 -13.40 0.12
CA ASP A 131 7.56 -12.71 1.21
C ASP A 131 7.09 -11.27 1.31
N VAL A 132 7.02 -10.76 2.53
CA VAL A 132 6.60 -9.39 2.83
C VAL A 132 7.62 -8.76 3.74
N PHE A 133 8.04 -7.54 3.38
CA PHE A 133 8.85 -6.64 4.19
C PHE A 133 8.09 -5.32 4.36
N SER A 134 7.33 -5.23 5.44
CA SER A 134 6.49 -4.07 5.76
C SER A 134 7.16 -3.20 6.84
N LEU A 135 7.66 -2.04 6.45
CA LEU A 135 8.33 -1.12 7.36
C LEU A 135 7.35 -0.06 7.85
N VAL A 136 7.25 0.13 9.16
CA VAL A 136 6.39 1.11 9.85
C VAL A 136 4.97 1.24 9.24
N PRO A 137 4.24 0.13 8.99
CA PRO A 137 2.90 0.19 8.41
C PRO A 137 1.92 0.94 9.32
N GLN A 138 1.02 1.69 8.71
CA GLN A 138 -0.19 2.17 9.40
C GLN A 138 -1.20 1.03 9.47
N ILE A 139 -1.55 0.61 10.69
CA ILE A 139 -2.59 -0.40 10.93
C ILE A 139 -3.97 0.26 10.92
N TYR A 140 -4.15 1.35 11.67
CA TYR A 140 -5.37 2.15 11.70
C TYR A 140 -5.21 3.35 10.75
N VAL A 141 -5.47 3.12 9.47
CA VAL A 141 -5.21 4.10 8.41
C VAL A 141 -6.10 5.34 8.51
N ALA A 142 -7.37 5.18 8.86
CA ALA A 142 -8.26 6.33 8.99
C ALA A 142 -7.90 7.20 10.19
N ASP A 143 -7.50 6.61 11.33
CA ASP A 143 -7.00 7.37 12.49
C ASP A 143 -5.76 8.20 12.13
N PHE A 144 -4.86 7.61 11.33
CA PHE A 144 -3.69 8.30 10.83
C PHE A 144 -4.04 9.48 9.91
N ILE A 145 -4.98 9.27 8.97
CA ILE A 145 -5.48 10.33 8.09
C ILE A 145 -6.13 11.45 8.90
N ASN A 146 -6.98 11.11 9.88
CA ASN A 146 -7.65 12.08 10.74
C ASN A 146 -6.67 12.93 11.55
N THR A 147 -5.54 12.35 11.94
CA THR A 147 -4.48 13.07 12.67
C THR A 147 -3.74 14.05 11.76
N LEU A 148 -3.44 13.65 10.52
CA LEU A 148 -2.64 14.47 9.60
C LEU A 148 -3.46 15.49 8.81
N CYS A 149 -4.68 15.13 8.42
CA CYS A 149 -5.52 15.87 7.47
C CYS A 149 -6.97 15.99 7.99
N PRO A 150 -7.20 16.53 9.20
CA PRO A 150 -8.52 16.53 9.83
C PRO A 150 -9.56 17.33 9.03
N LYS A 151 -9.15 18.32 8.24
CA LYS A 151 -10.05 19.17 7.45
C LYS A 151 -10.35 18.60 6.07
N GLU A 152 -9.45 17.77 5.55
CA GLU A 152 -9.50 17.26 4.18
C GLU A 152 -9.90 15.77 4.12
N LYS A 153 -10.33 15.18 5.25
CA LYS A 153 -10.69 13.77 5.34
C LYS A 153 -11.81 13.32 4.40
N SER A 154 -12.69 14.25 3.98
CA SER A 154 -13.73 13.98 2.99
C SER A 154 -13.18 13.57 1.62
N LEU A 155 -11.94 13.97 1.28
CA LEU A 155 -11.26 13.49 0.07
C LEU A 155 -11.08 11.97 0.07
N PHE A 156 -10.94 11.37 1.25
CA PHE A 156 -10.69 9.94 1.44
C PHE A 156 -11.98 9.17 1.71
N PHE A 157 -12.84 9.70 2.60
CA PHE A 157 -13.97 8.95 3.16
C PHE A 157 -15.35 9.36 2.62
N ALA A 158 -15.43 10.37 1.75
CA ALA A 158 -16.70 10.89 1.21
C ALA A 158 -17.76 11.22 2.29
N GLU A 159 -17.30 11.70 3.46
CA GLU A 159 -18.14 12.03 4.63
C GLU A 159 -18.93 10.83 5.21
N ASP A 160 -18.51 9.59 4.96
CA ASP A 160 -19.13 8.39 5.50
C ASP A 160 -18.32 7.81 6.68
N GLU A 161 -18.81 8.02 7.90
CA GLU A 161 -18.19 7.48 9.13
C GLU A 161 -18.16 5.94 9.17
N ARG A 162 -19.13 5.26 8.54
CA ARG A 162 -19.13 3.79 8.49
C ARG A 162 -18.01 3.29 7.58
N PHE A 163 -17.79 3.98 6.47
CA PHE A 163 -16.66 3.70 5.59
C PHE A 163 -15.33 4.02 6.28
N GLU A 164 -15.24 5.15 6.99
CA GLU A 164 -14.07 5.51 7.79
C GLU A 164 -13.69 4.41 8.81
N ASN A 165 -14.69 3.87 9.52
CA ASN A 165 -14.46 2.74 10.42
C ASN A 165 -14.07 1.46 9.65
N GLN A 166 -14.68 1.17 8.51
CA GLN A 166 -14.30 0.03 7.66
C GLN A 166 -12.82 0.10 7.25
N VAL A 167 -12.32 1.29 6.91
CA VAL A 167 -10.91 1.53 6.57
C VAL A 167 -9.98 1.18 7.74
N ASN A 168 -10.33 1.58 8.97
CA ASN A 168 -9.55 1.25 10.17
C ASN A 168 -9.58 -0.24 10.53
N GLN A 169 -10.68 -0.93 10.24
CA GLN A 169 -10.86 -2.34 10.61
C GLN A 169 -10.34 -3.32 9.56
N ILE A 170 -9.76 -2.86 8.43
CA ILE A 170 -9.37 -3.73 7.32
C ILE A 170 -8.45 -4.88 7.77
N PHE A 171 -7.45 -4.60 8.62
CA PHE A 171 -6.52 -5.62 9.11
C PHE A 171 -7.13 -6.59 10.13
N TYR A 172 -8.28 -6.25 10.70
CA TYR A 172 -9.01 -7.11 11.64
C TYR A 172 -10.19 -7.81 10.97
N SER A 173 -10.44 -7.55 9.69
CA SER A 173 -11.46 -8.23 8.91
C SER A 173 -11.07 -9.68 8.63
N PRO A 174 -11.92 -10.68 8.96
CA PRO A 174 -11.64 -12.08 8.62
C PRO A 174 -11.45 -12.31 7.11
N SER A 175 -12.06 -11.48 6.26
CA SER A 175 -12.00 -11.64 4.81
C SER A 175 -10.58 -11.58 4.25
N ILE A 176 -9.68 -10.79 4.85
CA ILE A 176 -8.31 -10.64 4.34
C ILE A 176 -7.40 -11.83 4.66
N TYR A 177 -7.87 -12.79 5.47
CA TYR A 177 -7.14 -13.99 5.89
C TYR A 177 -7.64 -15.28 5.23
N GLN A 178 -8.64 -15.19 4.35
CA GLN A 178 -9.26 -16.37 3.73
C GLN A 178 -8.35 -17.05 2.70
N ALA A 179 -7.39 -16.32 2.13
CA ALA A 179 -6.38 -16.91 1.26
C ALA A 179 -5.44 -17.81 2.09
N ASN A 180 -5.01 -18.94 1.52
CA ASN A 180 -4.03 -19.81 2.18
C ASN A 180 -2.68 -19.07 2.31
N LEU A 181 -2.45 -18.45 3.47
CA LEU A 181 -1.31 -17.60 3.78
C LEU A 181 -0.02 -18.41 3.92
N LYS A 182 0.63 -18.69 2.78
CA LYS A 182 1.98 -19.27 2.75
C LYS A 182 3.09 -18.23 2.80
N CYS A 183 2.76 -16.95 2.92
CA CYS A 183 3.73 -15.87 2.86
C CYS A 183 4.53 -15.71 4.17
N ASN A 184 5.82 -15.39 4.01
CA ASN A 184 6.70 -15.00 5.10
C ASN A 184 6.50 -13.50 5.39
N LEU A 185 5.86 -13.18 6.50
CA LEU A 185 5.58 -11.80 6.90
C LEU A 185 6.66 -11.28 7.85
N ASN A 186 7.36 -10.24 7.43
CA ASN A 186 8.30 -9.49 8.25
C ASN A 186 7.82 -8.05 8.34
N PHE A 187 7.61 -7.57 9.56
CA PHE A 187 7.29 -6.17 9.81
C PHE A 187 8.21 -5.57 10.85
N TYR A 188 8.52 -4.29 10.67
CA TYR A 188 9.47 -3.54 11.50
C TYR A 188 8.85 -2.21 11.89
N THR A 189 9.08 -1.77 13.12
CA THR A 189 8.77 -0.41 13.56
C THR A 189 9.78 0.02 14.63
N GLY A 190 10.03 1.33 14.75
CA GLY A 190 10.88 1.87 15.81
C GLY A 190 10.11 1.98 17.12
N LEU A 191 10.81 1.84 18.26
CA LEU A 191 10.19 1.92 19.60
C LEU A 191 9.45 3.24 19.88
N ASN A 192 9.87 4.33 19.24
CA ASN A 192 9.29 5.67 19.41
C ASN A 192 8.41 6.09 18.22
N ASP A 193 8.10 5.16 17.30
CA ASP A 193 7.22 5.45 16.17
C ASP A 193 5.76 5.50 16.66
N ILE A 194 4.97 6.45 16.16
CA ILE A 194 3.55 6.58 16.50
C ILE A 194 2.72 5.35 16.11
N GLN A 195 3.24 4.49 15.23
CA GLN A 195 2.62 3.22 14.84
C GLN A 195 3.07 2.04 15.70
N PHE A 196 3.98 2.23 16.66
CA PHE A 196 4.56 1.14 17.46
C PHE A 196 3.49 0.29 18.13
N ASP A 197 2.65 0.90 18.97
CA ASP A 197 1.64 0.18 19.75
C ASP A 197 0.62 -0.54 18.86
N ALA A 198 0.16 0.14 17.80
CA ALA A 198 -0.79 -0.43 16.85
C ALA A 198 -0.20 -1.66 16.13
N LEU A 199 1.06 -1.61 15.72
CA LEU A 199 1.73 -2.75 15.08
C LEU A 199 1.97 -3.91 16.06
N VAL A 200 2.30 -3.61 17.32
CA VAL A 200 2.44 -4.63 18.38
C VAL A 200 1.12 -5.33 18.64
N GLN A 201 0.01 -4.58 18.76
CA GLN A 201 -1.33 -5.14 18.92
C GLN A 201 -1.70 -6.02 17.72
N TYR A 202 -1.48 -5.51 16.50
CA TYR A 202 -1.72 -6.27 15.27
C TYR A 202 -0.93 -7.58 15.22
N ARG A 203 0.34 -7.57 15.63
CA ARG A 203 1.17 -8.78 15.71
C ARG A 203 0.55 -9.86 16.59
N PHE A 204 -0.01 -9.49 17.75
CA PHE A 204 -0.66 -10.45 18.64
C PHE A 204 -1.95 -11.01 18.04
N PHE A 205 -2.76 -10.15 17.43
CA PHE A 205 -3.95 -10.59 16.68
C PHE A 205 -3.57 -11.58 15.57
N PHE A 206 -2.60 -11.23 14.73
CA PHE A 206 -2.16 -12.05 13.60
C PHE A 206 -1.56 -13.40 14.03
N ALA A 207 -0.87 -13.45 15.16
CA ALA A 207 -0.37 -14.72 15.70
C ALA A 207 -1.52 -15.68 16.04
N GLY A 208 -2.64 -15.15 16.56
CA GLY A 208 -3.85 -15.92 16.87
C GLY A 208 -4.65 -16.36 15.64
N THR A 209 -4.47 -15.72 14.47
CA THR A 209 -5.15 -16.16 13.23
C THR A 209 -4.45 -17.33 12.54
N ARG A 210 -3.23 -17.71 12.98
CA ARG A 210 -2.44 -18.82 12.42
C ARG A 210 -2.51 -20.11 13.23
N SER A 211 -3.13 -20.09 14.40
CA SER A 211 -3.36 -21.25 15.27
C SER A 211 -4.66 -21.97 14.93
#